data_AF-A0A291RT63-F1
#
_entry.id   AF-A0A291RT63-F1
#
_cell.length_a   1.000
_cell.length_b   1.000
_cell.length_c   1.000
_cell.angle_alpha   90.00
_cell.angle_beta   90.00
_cell.angle_gamma   90.00
#
_symmetry.space_group_name_H-M   'P 1'
#
loop_
_entity.id
_entity.type
_entity.pdbx_description
1 polymer ?
#
loop_
_entity_poly.entity_id
_entity_poly.type
_entity_poly.pdbx_seq_one_letter_code
_entity_poly.pdbx_strand_id
1 'polypeptide(L)'
;MELGVHFIDFLPGDTTQLGPTLAAAARTAEQAGATMFTLADHFFQMEGMGRAEDPFLEGYTSLGFLAGQTTTIELTMLVTGVTYRYPGVLAKTVSTLDVLSQGRSLLGLGAAWYEREHLALGIPYPSLRDRFEMLEETLQICAQMWSDNDGPYEGRHYRLAETICAPRPIRRPPILIGGGGEKKTLRLVARYADVWNCTAASPEELAHKIGVLDRHCADIGRDPAEIRRTAPISSDPSTDLDGFLRTAEQYAKLGIDLVNAFPAPPHPDPVGFISHLGDEVIPRLRDLG
;
A
#
# COMPACT_ATOMS: atom_id res chain seq x y z
N MET A 1 -7.12 17.17 4.17
CA MET A 1 -6.99 15.80 3.65
C MET A 1 -5.69 15.67 2.86
N GLU A 2 -4.99 14.55 2.98
CA GLU A 2 -3.74 14.27 2.27
C GLU A 2 -3.96 13.55 0.93
N LEU A 3 -2.96 13.58 0.05
CA LEU A 3 -2.96 12.88 -1.23
C LEU A 3 -1.81 11.87 -1.30
N GLY A 4 -2.13 10.65 -1.71
CA GLY A 4 -1.17 9.65 -2.15
C GLY A 4 -1.25 9.43 -3.66
N VAL A 5 -0.12 9.06 -4.27
CA VAL A 5 -0.05 8.64 -5.67
C VAL A 5 0.18 7.13 -5.71
N HIS A 6 -0.74 6.41 -6.35
CA HIS A 6 -0.58 4.99 -6.63
C HIS A 6 -0.15 4.81 -8.09
N PHE A 7 1.07 4.32 -8.29
CA PHE A 7 1.69 4.24 -9.60
C PHE A 7 1.81 2.78 -10.04
N ILE A 8 0.98 2.40 -11.02
CA ILE A 8 0.95 1.07 -11.62
C ILE A 8 1.03 1.11 -13.15
N ASP A 9 1.28 2.31 -13.70
CA ASP A 9 1.37 2.51 -15.14
C ASP A 9 2.82 2.51 -15.62
N PHE A 10 3.21 1.38 -16.22
CA PHE A 10 4.52 1.18 -16.84
C PHE A 10 4.44 1.22 -18.38
N LEU A 11 3.30 1.63 -18.93
CA LEU A 11 3.09 1.78 -20.38
C LEU A 11 3.58 3.19 -20.80
N PRO A 12 4.19 3.37 -21.99
CA PRO A 12 4.06 2.58 -23.23
C PRO A 12 5.02 1.39 -23.39
N GLY A 13 5.74 0.99 -22.33
CA GLY A 13 6.45 -0.29 -22.28
C GLY A 13 7.84 -0.33 -22.91
N ASP A 14 8.45 0.83 -23.23
CA ASP A 14 9.88 0.89 -23.53
C ASP A 14 10.69 0.64 -22.24
N THR A 15 11.37 -0.50 -22.18
CA THR A 15 12.18 -0.92 -21.03
C THR A 15 13.21 0.13 -20.62
N THR A 16 13.76 0.90 -21.57
CA THR A 16 14.76 1.93 -21.28
C THR A 16 14.18 3.16 -20.60
N GLN A 17 12.87 3.38 -20.72
CA GLN A 17 12.17 4.52 -20.12
C GLN A 17 11.53 4.22 -18.76
N LEU A 18 11.35 2.94 -18.40
CA LEU A 18 10.68 2.55 -17.15
C LEU A 18 11.31 3.18 -15.91
N GLY A 19 12.64 3.09 -15.78
CA GLY A 19 13.38 3.67 -14.66
C GLY A 19 13.29 5.21 -14.61
N PRO A 20 13.63 5.93 -15.70
CA PRO A 20 13.46 7.37 -15.80
C PRO A 20 12.03 7.87 -15.48
N THR A 21 11.01 7.21 -16.04
CA THR A 21 9.60 7.56 -15.81
C THR A 21 9.20 7.34 -14.36
N LEU A 22 9.55 6.20 -13.77
CA LEU A 22 9.25 5.91 -12.36
C LEU A 22 9.90 6.94 -11.43
N ALA A 23 11.17 7.29 -11.68
CA ALA A 23 11.88 8.30 -10.89
C ALA A 23 11.27 9.70 -11.06
N ALA A 24 10.87 10.07 -12.28
CA ALA A 24 10.20 11.33 -12.56
C ALA A 24 8.85 11.40 -11.84
N ALA A 25 8.02 10.36 -11.95
CA ALA A 25 6.72 10.28 -11.28
C ALA A 25 6.84 10.48 -9.75
N ALA A 26 7.76 9.76 -9.10
CA ALA A 26 7.94 9.85 -7.66
C ALA A 26 8.47 11.22 -7.21
N ARG A 27 9.42 11.81 -7.95
CA ARG A 27 9.92 13.17 -7.65
C ARG A 27 8.85 14.23 -7.86
N THR A 28 8.08 14.14 -8.95
CA THR A 28 6.98 15.06 -9.21
C THR A 28 5.93 14.97 -8.11
N ALA A 29 5.57 13.75 -7.67
CA ALA A 29 4.63 13.56 -6.56
C ALA A 29 5.14 14.20 -5.26
N GLU A 30 6.41 13.99 -4.91
CA GLU A 30 7.04 14.60 -3.73
C GLU A 30 7.05 16.14 -3.82
N GLN A 31 7.46 16.69 -4.96
CA GLN A 31 7.53 18.14 -5.18
C GLN A 31 6.15 18.81 -5.18
N ALA A 32 5.13 18.12 -5.69
CA ALA A 32 3.74 18.54 -5.66
C ALA A 32 3.16 18.54 -4.22
N GLY A 33 3.78 17.79 -3.30
CA GLY A 33 3.34 17.68 -1.91
C GLY A 33 2.43 16.50 -1.63
N ALA A 34 2.44 15.45 -2.47
CA ALA A 34 1.88 14.16 -2.10
C ALA A 34 2.69 13.57 -0.94
N THR A 35 2.03 12.90 -0.01
CA THR A 35 2.68 12.41 1.22
C THR A 35 3.01 10.92 1.16
N MET A 36 2.41 10.18 0.22
CA MET A 36 2.65 8.77 0.01
C MET A 36 2.76 8.44 -1.48
N PHE A 37 3.78 7.68 -1.85
CA PHE A 37 3.93 7.09 -3.19
C PHE A 37 3.89 5.58 -3.07
N THR A 38 2.96 4.95 -3.81
CA THR A 38 2.73 3.51 -3.71
C THR A 38 2.86 2.82 -5.05
N LEU A 39 3.34 1.58 -5.01
CA LEU A 39 3.32 0.65 -6.14
C LEU A 39 2.41 -0.54 -5.81
N ALA A 40 2.07 -1.36 -6.79
CA ALA A 40 1.47 -2.67 -6.54
C ALA A 40 2.55 -3.76 -6.59
N ASP A 41 2.44 -4.76 -5.69
CA ASP A 41 3.41 -5.86 -5.60
C ASP A 41 2.97 -7.05 -6.47
N HIS A 42 2.77 -6.81 -7.76
CA HIS A 42 2.51 -7.86 -8.75
C HIS A 42 3.76 -8.14 -9.57
N PHE A 43 3.82 -9.34 -10.17
CA PHE A 43 4.97 -9.75 -10.99
C PHE A 43 4.73 -9.55 -12.50
N PHE A 44 3.48 -9.41 -12.90
CA PHE A 44 3.05 -9.04 -14.24
C PHE A 44 1.70 -8.34 -14.16
N GLN A 45 1.28 -7.67 -15.24
CA GLN A 45 0.02 -6.92 -15.24
C GLN A 45 -1.18 -7.78 -14.82
N MET A 46 -2.08 -7.15 -14.06
CA MET A 46 -3.35 -7.73 -13.67
C MET A 46 -4.33 -7.69 -14.84
N GLU A 47 -5.14 -8.75 -14.97
CA GLU A 47 -6.26 -8.76 -15.91
C GLU A 47 -7.18 -7.56 -15.66
N GLY A 48 -7.55 -6.85 -16.72
CA GLY A 48 -8.33 -5.62 -16.66
C GLY A 48 -7.51 -4.32 -16.58
N MET A 49 -6.22 -4.40 -16.24
CA MET A 49 -5.31 -3.24 -16.25
C MET A 49 -4.37 -3.25 -17.46
N GLY A 50 -3.95 -4.43 -17.92
CA GLY A 50 -3.04 -4.57 -19.06
C GLY A 50 -2.85 -6.04 -19.45
N ARG A 51 -1.97 -6.30 -20.41
CA ARG A 51 -1.58 -7.65 -20.80
C ARG A 51 -0.46 -8.14 -19.90
N ALA A 52 -0.43 -9.44 -19.58
CA ALA A 52 0.62 -10.00 -18.73
C ALA A 52 2.04 -9.83 -19.33
N GLU A 53 2.17 -9.65 -20.64
CA GLU A 53 3.44 -9.38 -21.31
C GLU A 53 3.86 -7.90 -21.27
N ASP A 54 2.95 -7.01 -20.92
CA ASP A 54 3.27 -5.59 -20.76
C ASP A 54 4.18 -5.42 -19.54
N PRO A 55 5.14 -4.46 -19.58
CA PRO A 55 6.09 -4.32 -18.49
C PRO A 55 5.45 -4.08 -17.14
N PHE A 56 6.02 -4.72 -16.12
CA PHE A 56 5.71 -4.53 -14.72
C PHE A 56 7.00 -4.66 -13.92
N LEU A 57 7.35 -3.63 -13.15
CA LEU A 57 8.56 -3.68 -12.33
C LEU A 57 8.29 -4.39 -11.00
N GLU A 58 9.25 -5.19 -10.53
CA GLU A 58 9.16 -5.83 -9.22
C GLU A 58 9.14 -4.78 -8.10
N GLY A 59 8.20 -4.92 -7.18
CA GLY A 59 7.80 -3.88 -6.25
C GLY A 59 8.92 -3.39 -5.31
N TYR A 60 9.52 -4.28 -4.53
CA TYR A 60 10.50 -3.87 -3.51
C TYR A 60 11.83 -3.41 -4.10
N THR A 61 12.25 -3.96 -5.23
CA THR A 61 13.40 -3.45 -6.01
C THR A 61 13.13 -2.02 -6.48
N SER A 62 11.91 -1.76 -6.95
CA SER A 62 11.47 -0.42 -7.36
C SER A 62 11.42 0.57 -6.19
N LEU A 63 10.90 0.17 -5.02
CA LEU A 63 10.95 1.03 -3.83
C LEU A 63 12.38 1.30 -3.36
N GLY A 64 13.26 0.31 -3.43
CA GLY A 64 14.69 0.49 -3.11
C GLY A 64 15.37 1.50 -4.04
N PHE A 65 15.03 1.46 -5.34
CA PHE A 65 15.45 2.49 -6.30
C PHE A 65 14.88 3.87 -5.94
N LEU A 66 13.59 3.96 -5.64
CA LEU A 66 12.91 5.22 -5.30
C LEU A 66 13.36 5.83 -3.97
N ALA A 67 13.81 5.02 -3.01
CA ALA A 67 14.39 5.49 -1.75
C ALA A 67 15.57 6.43 -1.98
N GLY A 68 16.38 6.19 -3.02
CA GLY A 68 17.48 7.06 -3.44
C GLY A 68 17.09 8.19 -4.39
N GLN A 69 15.84 8.24 -4.87
CA GLN A 69 15.35 9.27 -5.80
C GLN A 69 14.47 10.33 -5.12
N THR A 70 14.10 10.12 -3.86
CA THR A 70 13.15 10.92 -3.08
C THR A 70 13.71 11.19 -1.68
N THR A 71 13.17 12.18 -0.98
CA THR A 71 13.75 12.69 0.27
C THR A 71 12.78 12.75 1.45
N THR A 72 11.48 12.89 1.20
CA THR A 72 10.45 13.13 2.22
C THR A 72 9.21 12.26 2.06
N ILE A 73 8.83 11.88 0.84
CA ILE A 73 7.61 11.11 0.58
C ILE A 73 7.69 9.69 1.17
N GLU A 74 6.58 9.19 1.72
CA GLU A 74 6.49 7.82 2.22
C GLU A 74 6.41 6.81 1.07
N LEU A 75 7.04 5.65 1.22
CA LEU A 75 7.18 4.61 0.18
C LEU A 75 6.61 3.28 0.67
N THR A 76 5.64 2.71 -0.05
CA THR A 76 5.05 1.41 0.31
C THR A 76 4.43 0.67 -0.87
N MET A 77 4.19 -0.63 -0.68
CA MET A 77 3.29 -1.39 -1.52
C MET A 77 1.84 -1.12 -1.12
N LEU A 78 0.94 -1.09 -2.10
CA LEU A 78 -0.51 -1.01 -1.91
C LEU A 78 -1.19 -2.14 -2.70
N VAL A 79 -1.11 -3.40 -2.26
CA VAL A 79 -0.38 -3.94 -1.09
C VAL A 79 0.39 -5.22 -1.45
N THR A 80 1.37 -5.59 -0.63
CA THR A 80 2.09 -6.87 -0.74
C THR A 80 1.15 -8.03 -0.45
N GLY A 81 1.09 -9.01 -1.35
CA GLY A 81 0.44 -10.29 -1.09
C GLY A 81 1.26 -11.09 -0.08
N VAL A 82 0.65 -11.48 1.04
CA VAL A 82 1.34 -12.18 2.15
C VAL A 82 2.04 -13.48 1.72
N THR A 83 1.59 -14.10 0.62
CA THR A 83 2.13 -15.36 0.09
C THR A 83 3.35 -15.18 -0.81
N TYR A 84 3.68 -13.96 -1.26
CA TYR A 84 4.74 -13.75 -2.24
C TYR A 84 6.14 -13.96 -1.68
N ARG A 85 6.35 -13.73 -0.38
CA ARG A 85 7.66 -13.86 0.28
C ARG A 85 7.47 -14.49 1.64
N TYR A 86 8.46 -15.27 2.08
CA TYR A 86 8.49 -15.74 3.48
C TYR A 86 8.55 -14.53 4.43
N PRO A 87 7.84 -14.58 5.58
CA PRO A 87 7.66 -13.42 6.45
C PRO A 87 8.98 -12.88 7.00
N GLY A 88 9.95 -13.75 7.33
CA GLY A 88 11.27 -13.30 7.77
C GLY A 88 12.06 -12.55 6.71
N VAL A 89 11.94 -13.00 5.44
CA VAL A 89 12.55 -12.31 4.30
C VAL A 89 11.85 -10.97 4.07
N LEU A 90 10.52 -10.95 4.14
CA LEU A 90 9.74 -9.73 3.97
C LEU A 90 10.06 -8.67 5.04
N ALA A 91 10.07 -9.06 6.32
CA ALA A 91 10.44 -8.19 7.42
C ALA A 91 11.84 -7.59 7.21
N LYS A 92 12.80 -8.42 6.76
CA LYS A 92 14.16 -7.98 6.47
C LYS A 92 14.25 -7.03 5.26
N THR A 93 13.48 -7.30 4.21
CA THR A 93 13.37 -6.43 3.03
C THR A 93 12.85 -5.05 3.44
N VAL A 94 11.79 -4.99 4.24
CA VAL A 94 11.22 -3.72 4.72
C VAL A 94 12.20 -3.00 5.64
N SER A 95 12.89 -3.67 6.57
CA SER A 95 13.90 -3.00 7.40
C SER A 95 15.03 -2.41 6.59
N THR A 96 15.45 -3.09 5.53
CA THR A 96 16.46 -2.56 4.60
C THR A 96 15.93 -1.33 3.86
N LEU A 97 14.69 -1.39 3.35
CA LEU A 97 14.05 -0.25 2.71
C LEU A 97 13.91 0.94 3.66
N ASP A 98 13.56 0.69 4.93
CA ASP A 98 13.45 1.74 5.95
C ASP A 98 14.78 2.47 6.14
N VAL A 99 15.88 1.74 6.27
CA VAL A 99 17.22 2.32 6.39
C VAL A 99 17.60 3.11 5.14
N LEU A 100 17.38 2.56 3.94
CA LEU A 100 17.71 3.22 2.68
C LEU A 100 16.87 4.48 2.44
N SER A 101 15.61 4.47 2.89
CA SER A 101 14.68 5.59 2.76
C SER A 101 14.76 6.57 3.93
N GLN A 102 15.65 6.35 4.92
CA GLN A 102 15.76 7.19 6.11
C GLN A 102 14.45 7.25 6.94
N GLY A 103 13.80 6.11 7.12
CA GLY A 103 12.60 5.96 7.94
C GLY A 103 11.29 6.23 7.21
N ARG A 104 11.28 6.29 5.86
CA ARG A 104 10.07 6.64 5.08
C ARG A 104 9.29 5.42 4.56
N SER A 105 9.62 4.21 5.03
CA SER A 105 8.97 2.99 4.56
C SER A 105 7.73 2.63 5.39
N LEU A 106 6.74 2.02 4.75
CA LEU A 106 5.65 1.28 5.41
C LEU A 106 5.65 -0.17 4.91
N LEU A 107 5.02 -1.06 5.69
CA LEU A 107 4.68 -2.42 5.26
C LEU A 107 3.20 -2.50 4.92
N GLY A 108 2.87 -2.38 3.64
CA GLY A 108 1.54 -2.66 3.11
C GLY A 108 1.29 -4.14 2.86
N LEU A 109 0.25 -4.71 3.46
CA LEU A 109 -0.09 -6.13 3.37
C LEU A 109 -1.55 -6.38 2.99
N GLY A 110 -1.77 -7.48 2.25
CA GLY A 110 -3.07 -8.06 1.97
C GLY A 110 -2.99 -9.58 1.91
N ALA A 111 -4.14 -10.25 1.84
CA ALA A 111 -4.20 -11.71 1.82
C ALA A 111 -3.72 -12.35 0.50
N ALA A 112 -3.21 -11.54 -0.45
CA ALA A 112 -3.07 -11.84 -1.88
C ALA A 112 -4.43 -12.13 -2.55
N TRP A 113 -4.50 -12.12 -3.88
CA TRP A 113 -5.75 -12.43 -4.58
C TRP A 113 -5.54 -12.97 -6.00
N TYR A 114 -4.41 -12.66 -6.62
CA TYR A 114 -4.19 -12.97 -8.02
C TYR A 114 -3.57 -14.36 -8.19
N GLU A 115 -4.43 -15.38 -8.26
CA GLU A 115 -4.03 -16.79 -8.38
C GLU A 115 -3.12 -17.07 -9.59
N ARG A 116 -3.35 -16.37 -10.71
CA ARG A 116 -2.62 -16.60 -11.95
C ARG A 116 -1.10 -16.47 -11.78
N GLU A 117 -0.62 -15.45 -11.08
CA GLU A 117 0.83 -15.24 -10.88
C GLU A 117 1.45 -16.25 -9.93
N HIS A 118 0.65 -16.74 -8.99
CA HIS A 118 1.08 -17.83 -8.11
C HIS A 118 1.35 -19.10 -8.92
N LEU A 119 0.40 -19.49 -9.76
CA LEU A 119 0.53 -20.66 -10.63
C LEU A 119 1.66 -20.49 -11.65
N ALA A 120 1.78 -19.30 -12.25
CA ALA A 120 2.77 -19.04 -13.29
C ALA A 120 4.22 -19.05 -12.75
N LEU A 121 4.43 -18.58 -11.52
CA LEU A 121 5.77 -18.42 -10.92
C LEU A 121 6.11 -19.50 -9.89
N GLY A 122 5.21 -20.47 -9.68
CA GLY A 122 5.41 -21.56 -8.72
C GLY A 122 5.32 -21.13 -7.25
N ILE A 123 4.60 -20.04 -6.96
CA ILE A 123 4.31 -19.60 -5.59
C ILE A 123 3.10 -20.38 -5.10
N PRO A 124 3.14 -21.04 -3.92
CA PRO A 124 1.97 -21.71 -3.37
C PRO A 124 0.79 -20.74 -3.23
N TYR A 125 -0.42 -21.20 -3.58
CA TYR A 125 -1.67 -20.45 -3.39
C TYR A 125 -2.59 -21.18 -2.42
N PRO A 126 -2.36 -21.06 -1.09
CA PRO A 126 -3.19 -21.71 -0.08
C PRO A 126 -4.63 -21.22 -0.07
N SER A 127 -5.49 -21.94 0.65
CA SER A 127 -6.88 -21.54 0.84
C SER A 127 -6.98 -20.12 1.41
N LEU A 128 -8.07 -19.42 1.11
CA LEU A 128 -8.28 -18.07 1.64
C LEU A 128 -8.19 -18.01 3.17
N ARG A 129 -8.66 -19.06 3.86
CA ARG A 129 -8.53 -19.20 5.31
C ARG A 129 -7.06 -19.21 5.73
N ASP A 130 -6.27 -20.10 5.14
CA ASP A 130 -4.85 -20.23 5.48
C ASP A 130 -4.10 -18.95 5.18
N ARG A 131 -4.39 -18.26 4.07
CA ARG A 131 -3.78 -16.97 3.74
C ARG A 131 -4.05 -15.88 4.77
N PHE A 132 -5.23 -15.84 5.38
CA PHE A 132 -5.51 -14.92 6.50
C PHE A 132 -4.79 -15.31 7.79
N GLU A 133 -4.62 -16.60 8.06
CA GLU A 133 -3.83 -17.08 9.21
C GLU A 133 -2.33 -16.75 9.00
N MET A 134 -1.81 -16.98 7.79
CA MET A 134 -0.45 -16.59 7.38
C MET A 134 -0.23 -15.08 7.47
N LEU A 135 -1.25 -14.26 7.14
CA LEU A 135 -1.20 -12.81 7.30
C LEU A 135 -1.05 -12.40 8.77
N GLU A 136 -1.82 -13.01 9.67
CA GLU A 136 -1.68 -12.74 11.11
C GLU A 136 -0.31 -13.18 11.65
N GLU A 137 0.21 -14.35 11.25
CA GLU A 137 1.56 -14.79 11.63
C GLU A 137 2.64 -13.86 11.07
N THR A 138 2.48 -13.38 9.83
CA THR A 138 3.42 -12.43 9.21
C THR A 138 3.49 -11.13 10.02
N LEU A 139 2.35 -10.59 10.45
CA LEU A 139 2.29 -9.39 11.30
C LEU A 139 3.00 -9.60 12.64
N GLN A 140 2.83 -10.77 13.25
CA GLN A 140 3.50 -11.14 14.50
C GLN A 140 5.02 -11.30 14.32
N ILE A 141 5.45 -11.94 13.23
CA ILE A 141 6.87 -12.12 12.88
C ILE A 141 7.53 -10.77 12.63
N CYS A 142 6.91 -9.88 11.87
CA CYS A 142 7.43 -8.53 11.66
C CYS A 142 7.56 -7.76 12.98
N ALA A 143 6.54 -7.82 13.84
CA ALA A 143 6.59 -7.19 15.16
C ALA A 143 7.72 -7.76 16.03
N GLN A 144 7.94 -9.08 16.01
CA GLN A 144 9.03 -9.73 16.73
C GLN A 144 10.40 -9.32 16.17
N MET A 145 10.60 -9.41 14.85
CA MET A 145 11.86 -9.07 14.19
C MET A 145 12.27 -7.60 14.36
N TRP A 146 11.32 -6.69 14.57
CA TRP A 146 11.60 -5.27 14.83
C TRP A 146 11.64 -4.91 16.31
N SER A 147 11.56 -5.90 17.20
CA SER A 147 11.65 -5.74 18.66
C SER A 147 13.03 -6.15 19.20
N ASP A 148 13.15 -6.22 20.52
CA ASP A 148 14.32 -6.79 21.22
C ASP A 148 14.33 -8.32 21.30
N ASN A 149 13.34 -8.99 20.71
CA ASN A 149 13.23 -10.44 20.72
C ASN A 149 13.80 -11.06 19.43
N ASP A 150 15.01 -11.63 19.53
CA ASP A 150 15.69 -12.37 18.47
C ASP A 150 15.46 -13.89 18.54
N GLY A 151 14.60 -14.36 19.45
CA GLY A 151 14.32 -15.78 19.65
C GLY A 151 13.56 -16.46 18.50
N PRO A 152 13.27 -17.76 18.62
CA PRO A 152 12.49 -18.47 17.61
C PRO A 152 11.04 -17.95 17.53
N TYR A 153 10.40 -18.18 16.38
CA TYR A 153 8.96 -18.03 16.21
C TYR A 153 8.36 -19.39 15.84
N GLU A 154 7.37 -19.86 16.60
CA GLU A 154 6.73 -21.17 16.44
C GLU A 154 5.23 -21.00 16.16
N GLY A 155 4.90 -20.73 14.89
CA GLY A 155 3.55 -20.62 14.38
C GLY A 155 2.99 -21.93 13.83
N ARG A 156 1.73 -21.86 13.38
CA ARG A 156 1.06 -22.93 12.65
C ARG A 156 1.56 -23.00 11.21
N HIS A 157 1.79 -21.86 10.58
CA HIS A 157 2.20 -21.77 9.16
C HIS A 157 3.71 -21.54 9.01
N TYR A 158 4.33 -20.82 9.94
CA TYR A 158 5.75 -20.51 9.89
C TYR A 158 6.50 -20.93 11.15
N ARG A 159 7.72 -21.43 10.96
CA ARG A 159 8.70 -21.67 12.02
C ARG A 159 10.01 -21.00 11.66
N LEU A 160 10.49 -20.10 12.52
CA LEU A 160 11.77 -19.43 12.37
C LEU A 160 12.64 -19.83 13.56
N ALA A 161 13.88 -20.23 13.29
CA ALA A 161 14.82 -20.62 14.34
C ALA A 161 15.32 -19.41 15.15
N GLU A 162 15.40 -18.25 14.51
CA GLU A 162 15.81 -16.96 15.09
C GLU A 162 15.13 -15.82 14.31
N THR A 163 14.92 -14.69 14.97
CA THR A 163 14.27 -13.49 14.39
C THR A 163 15.20 -12.28 14.33
N ILE A 164 16.50 -12.52 14.26
CA ILE A 164 17.51 -11.45 14.16
C ILE A 164 17.23 -10.57 12.94
N CYS A 165 17.13 -9.26 13.16
CA CYS A 165 17.02 -8.27 12.09
C CYS A 165 18.06 -7.15 12.25
N ALA A 166 19.20 -7.30 11.56
CA ALA A 166 20.30 -6.33 11.58
C ALA A 166 20.67 -5.84 10.16
N PRO A 167 20.62 -4.53 9.85
CA PRO A 167 20.16 -3.44 10.71
C PRO A 167 18.67 -3.58 11.06
N ARG A 168 18.31 -3.02 12.22
CA ARG A 168 16.92 -2.73 12.59
C ARG A 168 16.43 -1.53 11.78
N PRO A 169 15.11 -1.41 11.54
CA PRO A 169 14.57 -0.22 10.91
C PRO A 169 14.80 0.99 11.83
N ILE A 170 14.95 2.19 11.25
CA ILE A 170 15.21 3.45 11.96
C ILE A 170 14.04 3.79 12.89
N ARG A 171 12.82 3.51 12.44
CA ARG A 171 11.59 3.48 13.25
C ARG A 171 10.84 2.18 12.97
N ARG A 172 9.88 1.80 13.82
CA ARG A 172 8.96 0.72 13.44
C ARG A 172 8.21 1.15 12.16
N PRO A 173 8.36 0.44 11.02
CA PRO A 173 7.63 0.77 9.81
C PRO A 173 6.12 0.65 10.09
N PRO A 174 5.31 1.66 9.73
CA PRO A 174 3.87 1.56 9.91
C PRO A 174 3.29 0.38 9.12
N ILE A 175 2.30 -0.29 9.71
CA ILE A 175 1.59 -1.40 9.07
C ILE A 175 0.38 -0.83 8.33
N LEU A 176 0.38 -0.99 7.00
CA LEU A 176 -0.77 -0.73 6.16
C LEU A 176 -1.47 -2.05 5.83
N ILE A 177 -2.79 -2.15 6.06
CA ILE A 177 -3.58 -3.32 5.64
C ILE A 177 -4.59 -2.90 4.59
N GLY A 178 -4.60 -3.61 3.46
CA GLY A 178 -5.54 -3.40 2.35
C GLY A 178 -6.75 -4.34 2.38
N GLY A 179 -7.92 -3.81 2.00
CA GLY A 179 -9.15 -4.57 1.74
C GLY A 179 -10.31 -4.30 2.70
N GLY A 180 -11.47 -4.90 2.41
CA GLY A 180 -12.76 -4.59 3.08
C GLY A 180 -13.48 -5.79 3.73
N GLY A 181 -12.80 -6.91 3.93
CA GLY A 181 -13.38 -8.12 4.51
C GLY A 181 -13.77 -7.95 5.98
N GLU A 182 -15.08 -7.90 6.27
CA GLU A 182 -15.60 -7.51 7.59
C GLU A 182 -15.19 -8.42 8.74
N LYS A 183 -15.10 -9.74 8.50
CA LYS A 183 -14.85 -10.73 9.55
C LYS A 183 -13.38 -10.99 9.83
N LYS A 184 -12.52 -10.75 8.83
CA LYS A 184 -11.10 -11.12 8.87
C LYS A 184 -10.22 -9.88 8.69
N THR A 185 -10.31 -9.21 7.54
CA THR A 185 -9.51 -8.00 7.27
C THR A 185 -9.73 -6.91 8.31
N LEU A 186 -10.96 -6.47 8.56
CA LEU A 186 -11.21 -5.35 9.48
C LEU A 186 -10.88 -5.68 10.94
N ARG A 187 -10.94 -6.95 11.33
CA ARG A 187 -10.46 -7.41 12.63
C ARG A 187 -8.93 -7.34 12.73
N LEU A 188 -8.21 -7.67 11.66
CA LEU A 188 -6.75 -7.53 11.61
C LEU A 188 -6.34 -6.04 11.56
N VAL A 189 -7.09 -5.21 10.83
CA VAL A 189 -6.90 -3.75 10.82
C VAL A 189 -7.02 -3.19 12.24
N ALA A 190 -8.13 -3.48 12.93
CA ALA A 190 -8.34 -3.04 14.30
C ALA A 190 -7.18 -3.46 15.23
N ARG A 191 -6.66 -4.69 15.08
CA ARG A 191 -5.63 -5.22 15.97
C ARG A 191 -4.20 -4.76 15.65
N TYR A 192 -3.84 -4.61 14.38
CA TYR A 192 -2.44 -4.51 13.96
C TYR A 192 -2.10 -3.30 13.07
N ALA A 193 -3.07 -2.72 12.38
CA ALA A 193 -2.78 -1.69 11.38
C ALA A 193 -2.58 -0.31 12.00
N ASP A 194 -1.67 0.46 11.42
CA ASP A 194 -1.56 1.91 11.59
C ASP A 194 -2.27 2.65 10.45
N VAL A 195 -2.36 2.01 9.28
CA VAL A 195 -3.02 2.55 8.09
C VAL A 195 -3.97 1.49 7.52
N TRP A 196 -5.19 1.89 7.19
CA TRP A 196 -6.15 1.03 6.50
C TRP A 196 -6.48 1.59 5.13
N ASN A 197 -6.18 0.83 4.07
CA ASN A 197 -6.63 1.17 2.72
C ASN A 197 -7.91 0.41 2.37
N CYS A 198 -9.02 1.14 2.34
CA CYS A 198 -10.34 0.61 2.03
C CYS A 198 -10.57 0.57 0.50
N THR A 199 -11.12 -0.54 0.01
CA THR A 199 -11.46 -0.74 -1.41
C THR A 199 -12.97 -0.79 -1.62
N ALA A 200 -13.70 0.12 -0.97
CA ALA A 200 -15.16 0.21 -1.11
C ALA A 200 -15.54 0.72 -2.51
N ALA A 201 -16.64 0.21 -3.06
CA ALA A 201 -17.12 0.59 -4.38
C ALA A 201 -17.99 1.86 -4.38
N SER A 202 -18.46 2.30 -3.20
CA SER A 202 -19.26 3.52 -3.05
C SER A 202 -19.05 4.20 -1.69
N PRO A 203 -19.41 5.49 -1.56
CA PRO A 203 -19.41 6.19 -0.27
C PRO A 203 -20.27 5.51 0.81
N GLU A 204 -21.40 4.91 0.43
CA GLU A 204 -22.28 4.18 1.36
C GLU A 204 -21.61 2.90 1.87
N GLU A 205 -20.98 2.14 0.96
CA GLU A 205 -20.19 0.98 1.37
C GLU A 205 -19.03 1.42 2.28
N LEU A 206 -18.33 2.49 1.93
CA LEU A 206 -17.23 3.03 2.73
C LEU A 206 -17.68 3.37 4.16
N ALA A 207 -18.79 4.09 4.30
CA ALA A 207 -19.38 4.45 5.59
C ALA A 207 -19.73 3.19 6.41
N HIS A 208 -20.31 2.16 5.76
CA HIS A 208 -20.60 0.89 6.42
C HIS A 208 -19.32 0.17 6.89
N LYS A 209 -18.28 0.09 6.05
CA LYS A 209 -17.00 -0.55 6.42
C LYS A 209 -16.29 0.19 7.55
N ILE A 210 -16.35 1.52 7.57
CA ILE A 210 -15.86 2.33 8.69
C ILE A 210 -16.59 1.95 9.98
N GLY A 211 -17.93 1.91 9.96
CA GLY A 211 -18.70 1.49 11.13
C GLY A 211 -18.42 0.06 11.59
N VAL A 212 -18.07 -0.86 10.68
CA VAL A 212 -17.60 -2.20 11.03
C VAL A 212 -16.23 -2.15 11.70
N LEU A 213 -15.29 -1.38 11.18
CA LEU A 213 -13.97 -1.21 11.79
C LEU A 213 -14.07 -0.62 13.20
N ASP A 214 -14.87 0.42 13.38
CA ASP A 214 -15.08 1.08 14.68
C ASP A 214 -15.60 0.10 15.73
N ARG A 215 -16.50 -0.81 15.34
CA ARG A 215 -16.98 -1.89 16.23
C ARG A 215 -15.86 -2.86 16.61
N HIS A 216 -15.03 -3.29 15.66
CA HIS A 216 -13.88 -4.15 15.98
C HIS A 216 -12.86 -3.46 16.87
N CYS A 217 -12.64 -2.15 16.70
CA CYS A 217 -11.80 -1.35 17.59
C CYS A 217 -12.40 -1.29 19.00
N ALA A 218 -13.71 -1.02 19.12
CA ALA A 218 -14.41 -1.00 20.40
C ALA A 218 -14.34 -2.35 21.14
N ASP A 219 -14.49 -3.47 20.42
CA ASP A 219 -14.43 -4.83 20.98
C ASP A 219 -13.06 -5.14 21.64
N ILE A 220 -11.99 -4.46 21.22
CA ILE A 220 -10.64 -4.64 21.78
C ILE A 220 -10.15 -3.42 22.58
N GLY A 221 -10.99 -2.39 22.75
CA GLY A 221 -10.65 -1.16 23.47
C GLY A 221 -9.60 -0.28 22.78
N ARG A 222 -9.50 -0.32 21.45
CA ARG A 222 -8.61 0.56 20.67
C ARG A 222 -9.33 1.81 20.21
N ASP A 223 -8.68 2.96 20.26
CA ASP A 223 -9.20 4.19 19.64
C ASP A 223 -9.09 4.09 18.10
N PRO A 224 -10.21 4.12 17.36
CA PRO A 224 -10.18 4.07 15.91
C PRO A 224 -9.46 5.27 15.25
N ALA A 225 -9.25 6.39 15.97
CA ALA A 225 -8.48 7.54 15.49
C ALA A 225 -6.96 7.27 15.40
N GLU A 226 -6.46 6.19 16.03
CA GLU A 226 -5.07 5.74 15.85
C GLU A 226 -4.80 5.10 14.48
N ILE A 227 -5.86 4.81 13.71
CA ILE A 227 -5.76 4.15 12.41
C ILE A 227 -6.03 5.19 11.34
N ARG A 228 -4.98 5.56 10.61
CA ARG A 228 -5.09 6.42 9.43
C ARG A 228 -5.88 5.71 8.34
N ARG A 229 -6.92 6.34 7.80
CA ARG A 229 -7.83 5.76 6.82
C ARG A 229 -7.51 6.30 5.44
N THR A 230 -7.35 5.40 4.48
CA THR A 230 -7.06 5.74 3.09
C THR A 230 -8.05 5.07 2.15
N ALA A 231 -8.37 5.73 1.04
CA ALA A 231 -9.25 5.17 0.01
C ALA A 231 -8.85 5.68 -1.38
N PRO A 232 -8.99 4.89 -2.45
CA PRO A 232 -8.75 5.36 -3.80
C PRO A 232 -9.90 6.22 -4.31
N ILE A 233 -9.58 7.17 -5.19
CA ILE A 233 -10.56 7.83 -6.06
C ILE A 233 -10.22 7.45 -7.50
N SER A 234 -11.16 6.81 -8.19
CA SER A 234 -10.94 6.27 -9.53
C SER A 234 -11.20 7.26 -10.67
N SER A 235 -11.89 8.39 -10.41
CA SER A 235 -12.13 9.41 -11.42
C SER A 235 -10.84 10.15 -11.76
N ASP A 236 -10.61 10.42 -13.04
CA ASP A 236 -9.45 11.19 -13.49
C ASP A 236 -9.70 12.70 -13.32
N PRO A 237 -9.00 13.40 -12.41
CA PRO A 237 -9.18 14.83 -12.18
C PRO A 237 -8.73 15.72 -13.35
N SER A 238 -7.98 15.19 -14.33
CA SER A 238 -7.69 15.92 -15.57
C SER A 238 -8.92 16.04 -16.49
N THR A 239 -9.89 15.14 -16.32
CA THR A 239 -11.13 15.11 -17.11
C THR A 239 -12.36 15.55 -16.33
N ASP A 240 -12.41 15.30 -15.02
CA ASP A 240 -13.51 15.68 -14.14
C ASP A 240 -12.99 16.08 -12.75
N LEU A 241 -12.37 17.25 -12.67
CA LEU A 241 -11.86 17.82 -11.41
C LEU A 241 -12.97 17.99 -10.37
N ASP A 242 -14.13 18.51 -10.78
CA ASP A 242 -15.23 18.75 -9.84
C ASP A 242 -15.79 17.43 -9.27
N GLY A 243 -15.88 16.37 -10.08
CA GLY A 243 -16.28 15.03 -9.61
C GLY A 243 -15.28 14.41 -8.66
N PHE A 244 -13.99 14.56 -8.94
CA PHE A 244 -12.93 14.15 -8.03
C PHE A 244 -13.07 14.86 -6.68
N LEU A 245 -13.18 16.20 -6.68
CA LEU A 245 -13.27 17.00 -5.45
C LEU A 245 -14.55 16.72 -4.67
N ARG A 246 -15.70 16.53 -5.34
CA ARG A 246 -16.95 16.11 -4.67
C ARG A 246 -16.78 14.77 -3.94
N THR A 247 -16.08 13.82 -4.55
CA THR A 247 -15.80 12.51 -3.93
C THR A 247 -14.86 12.67 -2.73
N ALA A 248 -13.80 13.48 -2.87
CA ALA A 248 -12.88 13.78 -1.78
C ALA A 248 -13.60 14.46 -0.58
N GLU A 249 -14.50 15.41 -0.84
CA GLU A 249 -15.33 16.03 0.21
C GLU A 249 -16.23 15.02 0.94
N GLN A 250 -16.82 14.07 0.21
CA GLN A 250 -17.62 13.00 0.82
C GLN A 250 -16.75 12.10 1.70
N TYR A 251 -15.56 11.73 1.21
CA TYR A 251 -14.61 10.92 1.96
C TYR A 251 -14.10 11.66 3.21
N ALA A 252 -13.88 12.97 3.13
CA ALA A 252 -13.47 13.79 4.26
C ALA A 252 -14.52 13.77 5.38
N LYS A 253 -15.80 13.89 5.01
CA LYS A 253 -16.94 13.80 5.95
C LYS A 253 -17.07 12.42 6.61
N LEU A 254 -16.55 11.38 5.97
CA LEU A 254 -16.48 10.02 6.52
C LEU A 254 -15.21 9.76 7.35
N GLY A 255 -14.31 10.74 7.45
CA GLY A 255 -13.05 10.63 8.19
C GLY A 255 -11.98 9.86 7.44
N ILE A 256 -11.93 9.95 6.10
CA ILE A 256 -10.75 9.53 5.33
C ILE A 256 -9.67 10.59 5.45
N ASP A 257 -8.46 10.16 5.83
CA ASP A 257 -7.32 11.05 6.05
C ASP A 257 -6.53 11.30 4.76
N LEU A 258 -6.42 10.27 3.91
CA LEU A 258 -5.70 10.33 2.63
C LEU A 258 -6.49 9.68 1.50
N VAL A 259 -6.51 10.34 0.35
CA VAL A 259 -7.03 9.75 -0.90
C VAL A 259 -5.88 9.32 -1.80
N ASN A 260 -5.99 8.16 -2.43
CA ASN A 260 -5.02 7.69 -3.42
C ASN A 260 -5.56 7.96 -4.83
N ALA A 261 -4.80 8.71 -5.63
CA ALA A 261 -5.06 8.90 -7.06
C ALA A 261 -4.06 8.07 -7.88
N PHE A 262 -4.48 7.58 -9.04
CA PHE A 262 -3.63 6.80 -9.93
C PHE A 262 -3.91 7.13 -11.40
N PRO A 263 -2.88 7.25 -12.25
CA PRO A 263 -3.07 7.28 -13.69
C PRO A 263 -3.53 5.88 -14.13
N ALA A 264 -4.71 5.80 -14.74
CA ALA A 264 -5.25 4.53 -15.24
C ALA A 264 -4.41 4.04 -16.44
N PRO A 265 -3.80 2.84 -16.40
CA PRO A 265 -3.02 2.33 -17.52
C PRO A 265 -3.92 1.95 -18.73
N PRO A 266 -3.46 2.17 -19.98
CA PRO A 266 -2.34 3.01 -20.37
C PRO A 266 -2.69 4.50 -20.26
N HIS A 267 -1.89 5.27 -19.53
CA HIS A 267 -1.99 6.72 -19.47
C HIS A 267 -0.95 7.35 -20.41
N PRO A 268 -1.33 8.31 -21.28
CA PRO A 268 -0.40 8.87 -22.28
C PRO A 268 0.71 9.73 -21.67
N ASP A 269 0.48 10.33 -20.50
CA ASP A 269 1.44 11.15 -19.78
C ASP A 269 1.28 10.98 -18.26
N PRO A 270 1.78 9.89 -17.66
CA PRO A 270 1.59 9.60 -16.25
C PRO A 270 2.31 10.61 -15.34
N VAL A 271 3.35 11.28 -15.82
CA VAL A 271 4.04 12.35 -15.06
C VAL A 271 3.22 13.64 -15.10
N GLY A 272 2.68 14.01 -16.26
CA GLY A 272 1.77 15.15 -16.41
C GLY A 272 0.51 15.01 -15.56
N PHE A 273 -0.05 13.80 -15.45
CA PHE A 273 -1.13 13.51 -14.52
C PHE A 273 -0.76 13.88 -13.07
N ILE A 274 0.43 13.50 -12.61
CA ILE A 274 0.90 13.81 -11.25
C ILE A 274 1.14 15.32 -11.08
N SER A 275 1.67 16.00 -12.09
CA SER A 275 1.79 17.46 -12.07
C SER A 275 0.41 18.13 -11.91
N HIS A 276 -0.60 17.67 -12.65
CA HIS A 276 -1.98 18.16 -12.55
C HIS A 276 -2.57 17.96 -11.15
N LEU A 277 -2.28 16.82 -10.51
CA LEU A 277 -2.65 16.63 -9.10
C LEU A 277 -2.03 17.69 -8.20
N GLY A 278 -0.76 18.04 -8.41
CA GLY A 278 -0.06 19.07 -7.67
C GLY A 278 -0.64 20.47 -7.84
N ASP A 279 -0.94 20.84 -9.07
CA ASP A 279 -1.37 22.19 -9.41
C ASP A 279 -2.84 22.44 -9.03
N GLU A 280 -3.73 21.48 -9.28
CA GLU A 280 -5.18 21.69 -9.19
C GLU A 280 -5.83 20.96 -7.99
N VAL A 281 -5.30 19.81 -7.57
CA VAL A 281 -5.96 18.94 -6.58
C VAL A 281 -5.43 19.17 -5.17
N ILE A 282 -4.11 19.05 -4.95
CA ILE A 282 -3.49 19.14 -3.62
C ILE A 282 -3.85 20.45 -2.89
N PRO A 283 -3.82 21.64 -3.52
CA PRO A 283 -4.19 22.87 -2.84
C PRO A 283 -5.62 22.84 -2.30
N ARG A 284 -6.56 22.22 -3.03
CA ARG A 284 -7.97 22.13 -2.65
C ARG A 284 -8.22 21.06 -1.58
N LEU A 285 -7.47 19.96 -1.59
CA LEU A 285 -7.58 18.94 -0.53
C LEU A 285 -7.10 19.42 0.84
N ARG A 286 -6.18 20.40 0.86
CA ARG A 286 -5.73 21.05 2.11
C ARG A 286 -6.86 21.79 2.81
N ASP A 287 -7.80 22.37 2.06
CA ASP A 287 -8.96 23.08 2.62
C ASP A 287 -10.03 22.13 3.21
N LEU A 288 -9.93 20.82 2.93
CA LEU A 288 -10.81 19.77 3.47
C LEU A 288 -10.30 19.14 4.78
N GLY A 289 -9.08 19.52 5.21
CA GLY A 289 -8.41 19.00 6.41
C GLY A 289 -8.56 19.89 7.62
#